data_AF-A0A6N2IHB4-F1
#
_entry.id   AF-A0A6N2IHB4-F1
#
_cell.length_a   1.000
_cell.length_b   1.000
_cell.length_c   1.000
_cell.angle_alpha   90.00
_cell.angle_beta   90.00
_cell.angle_gamma   90.00
#
_symmetry.space_group_name_H-M   'P 1'
#
loop_
_entity.id
_entity.type
_entity.pdbx_description
1 polymer ?
#
loop_
_entity_poly.entity_id
_entity_poly.type
_entity_poly.pdbx_seq_one_letter_code
_entity_poly.pdbx_strand_id
1 'polypeptide(L)'
;MLPHLIPDGGCSGHGPGHHVHWIHAKKCHQEPGQAVELLLTSGDVADDGWIGLRPAFDHTGELPKVWTHAPTALTELLAEHRGRVFWLPRWHALKLVDSAGRATALVNVGFEGGPLCTTEAPDPRRTVGGTAHGL
;
A
#
# COMPACT_ATOMS: atom_id res chain seq x y z
N MET A 1 -18.23 10.20 3.05
CA MET A 1 -17.68 9.68 1.78
C MET A 1 -16.60 8.68 2.15
N LEU A 2 -16.65 7.45 1.63
CA LEU A 2 -15.58 6.47 1.83
C LEU A 2 -14.39 6.88 0.94
N PRO A 3 -13.15 6.72 1.42
CA PRO A 3 -11.97 7.04 0.61
C PRO A 3 -11.93 6.16 -0.63
N HIS A 4 -11.42 6.70 -1.73
CA HIS A 4 -11.05 5.91 -2.91
C HIS A 4 -10.02 4.88 -2.48
N LEU A 5 -10.38 3.61 -2.63
CA LEU A 5 -9.46 2.49 -2.52
C LEU A 5 -8.91 2.29 -3.92
N ILE A 6 -7.58 2.29 -4.11
CA ILE A 6 -6.99 2.02 -5.41
C ILE A 6 -7.03 0.50 -5.65
N PRO A 7 -7.84 0.00 -6.60
CA PRO A 7 -7.77 -1.40 -7.02
C PRO A 7 -6.67 -1.58 -8.07
N ASP A 8 -6.04 -2.76 -8.09
CA ASP A 8 -5.27 -3.28 -9.22
C ASP A 8 -6.14 -4.34 -9.93
N GLY A 9 -6.16 -4.30 -11.27
CA GLY A 9 -6.91 -5.24 -12.10
C GLY A 9 -6.33 -6.66 -12.14
N GLY A 10 -5.14 -6.89 -11.56
CA GLY A 10 -4.41 -8.17 -11.65
C GLY A 10 -4.02 -8.85 -10.34
N CYS A 11 -4.22 -8.22 -9.18
CA CYS A 11 -3.72 -8.75 -7.91
C CYS A 11 -4.86 -9.25 -6.99
N SER A 12 -4.92 -10.57 -6.72
CA SER A 12 -5.87 -11.16 -5.77
C SER A 12 -5.35 -11.23 -4.32
N GLY A 13 -4.13 -10.71 -4.09
CA GLY A 13 -3.46 -10.74 -2.80
C GLY A 13 -4.06 -9.76 -1.79
N HIS A 14 -4.07 -10.15 -0.52
CA HIS A 14 -4.46 -9.32 0.61
C HIS A 14 -3.29 -9.28 1.60
N GLY A 15 -2.34 -8.37 1.37
CA GLY A 15 -1.13 -8.20 2.17
C GLY A 15 -0.51 -6.82 1.94
N PRO A 16 0.53 -6.40 2.68
CA PRO A 16 1.21 -5.13 2.47
C PRO A 16 1.61 -4.93 1.00
N GLY A 17 1.26 -3.78 0.40
CA GLY A 17 1.57 -3.47 -1.01
C GLY A 17 0.49 -3.87 -2.01
N HIS A 18 -0.53 -4.61 -1.55
CA HIS A 18 -1.68 -5.08 -2.33
C HIS A 18 -2.95 -4.28 -2.05
N HIS A 19 -4.10 -4.79 -2.51
CA HIS A 19 -5.40 -4.14 -2.34
C HIS A 19 -5.70 -3.82 -0.88
N VAL A 20 -6.29 -2.64 -0.67
CA VAL A 20 -6.83 -2.28 0.64
C VAL A 20 -8.13 -3.04 0.85
N HIS A 21 -8.11 -4.03 1.74
CA HIS A 21 -9.33 -4.71 2.17
C HIS A 21 -10.19 -3.78 3.05
N TRP A 22 -11.52 -3.92 3.00
CA TRP A 22 -12.44 -3.04 3.75
C TRP A 22 -12.21 -3.08 5.27
N ILE A 23 -11.79 -4.22 5.84
CA ILE A 23 -11.42 -4.34 7.26
C ILE A 23 -10.18 -3.51 7.57
N HIS A 24 -9.18 -3.52 6.68
CA HIS A 24 -7.96 -2.75 6.83
C HIS A 24 -8.24 -1.24 6.76
N ALA A 25 -9.08 -0.82 5.82
CA ALA A 25 -9.56 0.57 5.74
C ALA A 25 -10.30 0.99 7.02
N LYS A 26 -11.20 0.15 7.53
CA LYS A 26 -11.92 0.40 8.78
C LYS A 26 -10.94 0.54 9.96
N LYS A 27 -9.95 -0.34 10.07
CA LYS A 27 -8.95 -0.30 11.15
C LYS A 27 -8.03 0.92 11.08
N CYS A 28 -7.58 1.31 9.89
CA CYS A 28 -6.83 2.55 9.68
C CYS A 28 -7.62 3.78 10.13
N HIS A 29 -8.95 3.76 9.98
CA HIS A 29 -9.81 4.84 10.42
C HIS A 29 -10.05 4.85 11.94
N GLN A 30 -10.35 3.69 12.54
CA GLN A 30 -10.71 3.58 13.95
C GLN A 30 -9.51 3.70 14.89
N GLU A 31 -8.36 3.19 14.47
CA GLU A 31 -7.18 3.03 15.33
C GLU A 31 -5.91 3.43 14.55
N PRO A 32 -5.80 4.67 14.02
CA PRO A 32 -4.72 5.04 13.10
C PRO A 32 -3.32 4.88 13.70
N GLY A 33 -3.20 4.96 15.03
CA GLY A 33 -1.91 5.02 15.72
C GLY A 33 -1.18 6.32 15.42
N GLN A 34 0.14 6.28 15.45
CA GLN A 34 0.97 7.41 15.01
C GLN A 34 0.80 7.62 13.50
N ALA A 35 0.69 8.87 13.08
CA ALA A 35 0.68 9.26 11.68
C ALA A 35 1.83 10.24 11.44
N VAL A 36 2.61 10.00 10.39
CA VAL A 36 3.70 10.89 9.97
C VAL A 36 3.26 11.61 8.71
N GLU A 37 3.19 12.94 8.75
CA GLU A 37 2.88 13.74 7.56
C GLU A 37 4.06 13.72 6.59
N LEU A 38 3.77 13.54 5.29
CA LEU A 38 4.76 13.34 4.24
C LEU A 38 4.74 14.47 3.20
N LEU A 39 5.92 14.80 2.68
CA LEU A 39 6.08 15.48 1.39
C LEU A 39 6.10 14.42 0.31
N LEU A 40 4.92 13.98 -0.13
CA LEU A 40 4.78 12.97 -1.19
C LEU A 40 4.07 13.58 -2.40
N THR A 41 4.73 13.50 -3.55
CA THR A 41 4.23 13.94 -4.86
C THR A 41 4.24 12.78 -5.85
N SER A 42 3.60 12.97 -7.00
CA SER A 42 3.63 11.97 -8.09
C SER A 42 5.06 11.66 -8.57
N GLY A 43 6.02 12.59 -8.43
CA GLY A 43 7.42 12.37 -8.80
C GLY A 43 8.23 11.53 -7.81
N ASP A 44 7.69 11.25 -6.62
CA ASP A 44 8.34 10.39 -5.62
C ASP A 44 7.97 8.89 -5.81
N VAL A 45 7.11 8.57 -6.79
CA VAL A 45 6.68 7.22 -7.14
C VAL A 45 7.47 6.75 -8.37
N ALA A 46 8.26 5.70 -8.22
CA ALA A 46 8.99 5.09 -9.31
C ALA A 46 8.10 4.11 -10.12
N ASP A 47 8.44 3.91 -11.39
CA ASP A 47 7.71 3.02 -12.30
C ASP A 47 7.67 1.55 -11.83
N ASP A 48 8.63 1.15 -10.99
CA ASP A 48 8.72 -0.19 -10.39
C ASP A 48 7.89 -0.36 -9.11
N GLY A 49 7.12 0.66 -8.71
CA GLY A 49 6.25 0.60 -7.54
C GLY A 49 6.87 1.14 -6.26
N TRP A 50 8.18 1.42 -6.23
CA TRP A 50 8.84 1.94 -5.03
C TRP A 50 8.58 3.43 -4.83
N ILE A 51 8.50 3.83 -3.55
CA ILE A 51 8.14 5.17 -3.12
C ILE A 51 9.17 5.67 -2.11
N GLY A 52 9.73 6.85 -2.36
CA GLY A 52 10.60 7.54 -1.43
C GLY A 52 9.80 8.36 -0.41
N LEU A 53 9.77 7.93 0.85
CA LEU A 53 9.07 8.66 1.91
C LEU A 53 9.95 9.79 2.47
N ARG A 54 9.40 11.00 2.53
CA ARG A 54 10.04 12.16 3.16
C ARG A 54 9.08 12.83 4.14
N PRO A 55 9.48 13.10 5.39
CA PRO A 55 8.59 13.73 6.34
C PRO A 55 8.41 15.22 6.01
N ALA A 56 7.22 15.77 6.28
CA ALA A 56 6.93 17.20 6.10
C ALA A 56 7.53 18.11 7.18
N PHE A 57 7.87 17.53 8.33
CA PHE A 57 8.46 18.21 9.47
C PHE A 57 9.60 17.37 10.04
N ASP A 58 10.34 17.92 10.99
CA ASP A 58 11.40 17.19 11.68
C ASP A 58 10.84 15.92 12.32
N HIS A 59 11.28 14.76 11.83
CA HIS A 59 10.90 13.44 12.30
C HIS A 59 12.12 12.74 12.89
N THR A 60 12.01 12.29 14.15
CA THR A 60 13.04 11.49 14.79
C THR A 60 12.90 10.03 14.33
N GLY A 61 13.61 9.65 13.28
CA GLY A 61 13.66 8.27 12.78
C GLY A 61 13.82 8.21 11.27
N GLU A 62 14.41 7.11 10.78
CA GLU A 62 14.44 6.83 9.35
C GLU A 62 13.05 6.33 8.90
N LEU A 63 12.55 6.88 7.79
CA LEU A 63 11.34 6.36 7.16
C LEU A 63 11.70 5.16 6.28
N PRO A 64 10.88 4.09 6.28
CA PRO A 64 11.14 2.93 5.45
C PRO A 64 10.95 3.29 3.98
N LYS A 65 11.70 2.60 3.11
CA LYS A 65 11.35 2.53 1.69
C LYS A 65 10.11 1.63 1.55
N VAL A 66 9.09 2.11 0.84
CA VAL A 66 7.81 1.40 0.70
C VAL A 66 7.45 1.21 -0.77
N TRP A 67 6.56 0.27 -1.08
CA TRP A 67 6.17 -0.02 -2.45
C TRP A 67 4.67 -0.33 -2.59
N THR A 68 4.13 -0.15 -3.79
CA THR A 68 2.75 -0.52 -4.15
C THR A 68 2.71 -1.25 -5.50
N HIS A 69 1.79 -2.20 -5.65
CA HIS A 69 1.53 -2.85 -6.95
C HIS A 69 0.88 -1.94 -7.99
N ALA A 70 0.33 -0.79 -7.59
CA ALA A 70 -0.39 0.12 -8.47
C ALA A 70 0.32 1.48 -8.61
N PRO A 71 1.59 1.56 -9.07
CA PRO A 71 2.32 2.82 -9.18
C PRO A 71 1.60 3.83 -10.07
N THR A 72 1.11 3.41 -11.24
CA THR A 72 0.40 4.31 -12.17
C THR A 72 -0.81 4.97 -11.51
N ALA A 73 -1.65 4.19 -10.83
CA ALA A 73 -2.84 4.71 -10.18
C ALA A 73 -2.50 5.61 -8.98
N LEU A 74 -1.43 5.30 -8.24
CA LEU A 74 -0.94 6.19 -7.18
C LEU A 74 -0.40 7.52 -7.77
N THR A 75 0.35 7.46 -8.87
CA THR A 75 0.90 8.63 -9.56
C THR A 75 -0.22 9.55 -10.04
N GLU A 76 -1.25 9.00 -10.68
CA GLU A 76 -2.45 9.75 -11.12
C GLU A 76 -3.17 10.38 -9.93
N LEU A 77 -3.42 9.62 -8.87
CA LEU A 77 -4.04 10.10 -7.64
C LEU A 77 -3.25 11.28 -7.03
N LEU A 78 -1.93 11.16 -6.95
CA LEU A 78 -1.07 12.21 -6.38
C LEU A 78 -0.96 13.45 -7.28
N ALA A 79 -1.03 13.30 -8.60
CA ALA A 79 -1.00 14.43 -9.53
C ALA A 79 -2.23 15.35 -9.36
N GLU A 80 -3.38 14.77 -9.02
CA GLU A 80 -4.64 15.48 -8.80
C GLU A 80 -4.84 15.91 -7.34
N HIS A 81 -4.19 15.24 -6.40
CA HIS A 81 -4.35 15.53 -4.97
C HIS A 81 -3.85 16.94 -4.60
N ARG A 82 -4.59 17.62 -3.73
CA ARG A 82 -4.26 18.98 -3.22
C ARG A 82 -4.23 19.06 -1.70
N GLY A 83 -4.30 17.92 -1.03
CA GLY A 83 -4.33 17.84 0.42
C GLY A 83 -3.06 17.24 0.99
N ARG A 84 -3.17 16.67 2.20
CA ARG A 84 -2.04 16.10 2.93
C ARG A 84 -1.96 14.60 2.73
N VAL A 85 -0.76 14.06 2.90
CA VAL A 85 -0.48 12.63 2.84
C VAL A 85 0.16 12.20 4.15
N PHE A 86 -0.32 11.10 4.72
CA PHE A 86 0.17 10.56 5.97
C PHE A 86 0.63 9.12 5.80
N TRP A 87 1.81 8.81 6.35
CA TRP A 87 2.24 7.45 6.61
C TRP A 87 1.64 6.94 7.92
N LEU A 88 1.02 5.76 7.88
CA LEU A 88 0.48 5.05 9.04
C LEU A 88 1.36 3.81 9.32
N PRO A 89 2.42 3.90 10.16
CA PRO A 89 3.39 2.83 10.34
C PRO A 89 2.76 1.53 10.86
N ARG A 90 1.80 1.63 11.78
CA ARG A 90 1.10 0.47 12.36
C ARG A 90 0.38 -0.38 11.32
N TRP A 91 -0.10 0.26 10.25
CA TRP A 91 -0.97 -0.37 9.26
C TRP A 91 -0.33 -0.51 7.89
N HIS A 92 0.91 -0.08 7.75
CA HIS A 92 1.61 0.01 6.47
C HIS A 92 0.76 0.65 5.36
N ALA A 93 0.22 1.84 5.63
CA ALA A 93 -0.69 2.52 4.70
C ALA A 93 -0.37 4.00 4.52
N LEU A 94 -0.55 4.50 3.30
CA LEU A 94 -0.61 5.92 2.98
C LEU A 94 -2.06 6.39 3.01
N LYS A 95 -2.35 7.38 3.84
CA LYS A 95 -3.66 8.01 3.96
C LYS A 95 -3.61 9.40 3.36
N LEU A 96 -4.43 9.64 2.34
CA LEU A 96 -4.59 10.96 1.74
C LEU A 96 -5.83 11.62 2.34
N VAL A 97 -5.72 12.91 2.65
CA VAL A 97 -6.84 13.72 3.15
C VAL A 97 -6.94 15.04 2.41
N ASP A 98 -8.14 15.57 2.25
CA ASP A 98 -8.36 16.90 1.67
C ASP A 98 -7.93 18.04 2.62
N SER A 99 -8.12 19.29 2.19
CA SER A 99 -7.83 20.49 2.99
C SER A 99 -8.68 20.58 4.27
N ALA A 100 -9.85 19.94 4.30
CA ALA A 100 -10.70 19.83 5.48
C ALA A 100 -10.32 18.64 6.39
N GLY A 101 -9.28 17.86 6.04
CA GLY A 101 -8.82 16.70 6.80
C GLY A 101 -9.67 15.44 6.60
N ARG A 102 -10.59 15.42 5.62
CA ARG A 102 -11.41 14.24 5.31
C ARG A 102 -10.59 13.27 4.46
N ALA A 103 -10.63 11.99 4.79
CA ALA A 103 -9.93 10.96 4.03
C ALA A 103 -10.47 10.88 2.59
N THR A 104 -9.58 11.06 1.61
CA THR A 104 -9.89 10.99 0.18
C THR A 104 -9.43 9.68 -0.43
N ALA A 105 -8.32 9.11 0.05
CA ALA A 105 -7.83 7.82 -0.39
C ALA A 105 -7.04 7.09 0.71
N LEU A 106 -6.96 5.78 0.57
CA LEU A 106 -6.08 4.94 1.38
C LEU A 106 -5.35 3.96 0.44
N VAL A 107 -4.04 3.86 0.62
CA VAL A 107 -3.17 3.00 -0.19
C VAL A 107 -2.39 2.12 0.76
N ASN A 108 -2.50 0.82 0.58
CA ASN A 108 -1.74 -0.16 1.34
C ASN A 108 -0.39 -0.36 0.65
N VAL A 109 0.70 -0.32 1.42
CA VAL A 109 2.06 -0.35 0.90
C VAL A 109 2.88 -1.44 1.60
N GLY A 110 3.77 -2.08 0.85
CA GLY A 110 4.77 -2.98 1.39
C GLY A 110 6.00 -2.20 1.81
N PHE A 111 6.96 -2.86 2.46
CA PHE A 111 8.23 -2.26 2.85
C PHE A 111 9.39 -3.21 2.53
N GLU A 112 10.59 -2.65 2.43
CA GLU A 112 11.81 -3.42 2.25
C GLU A 112 12.00 -4.42 3.41
N GLY A 113 12.06 -5.72 3.08
CA GLY A 113 12.13 -6.82 4.07
C GLY A 113 10.78 -7.36 4.56
N GLY A 114 9.65 -6.79 4.12
CA GLY A 114 8.32 -7.39 4.30
C GLY A 114 8.08 -8.58 3.35
N PRO A 115 7.02 -9.37 3.53
CA PRO A 115 6.67 -10.43 2.59
C PRO A 115 6.46 -9.82 1.20
N LEU A 116 7.42 -10.05 0.30
CA LEU A 116 7.31 -9.67 -1.10
C LEU A 116 6.19 -10.47 -1.75
N CYS A 117 5.41 -9.83 -2.61
CA CYS A 117 4.69 -10.58 -3.61
C CYS A 117 5.72 -11.19 -4.57
N THR A 118 6.08 -12.45 -4.35
CA THR A 118 6.62 -13.25 -5.44
C THR A 118 5.48 -13.44 -6.42
N THR A 119 5.48 -12.69 -7.51
CA THR A 119 4.76 -13.04 -8.74
C THR A 119 5.37 -14.30 -9.37
N GLU A 120 5.57 -15.37 -8.60
CA GLU A 120 5.62 -16.70 -9.19
C GLU A 120 4.16 -17.15 -9.31
N ALA A 121 3.66 -17.12 -10.54
CA ALA A 121 2.49 -17.91 -10.88
C ALA A 121 2.70 -19.34 -10.33
N PRO A 122 1.71 -19.97 -9.69
CA PRO A 122 1.87 -21.33 -9.21
C PRO A 122 2.25 -22.22 -10.41
N ASP A 123 3.42 -22.87 -10.35
CA ASP A 123 3.82 -23.84 -11.37
C ASP A 123 2.75 -24.94 -11.42
N PRO A 124 2.00 -25.06 -12.53
CA PRO A 124 0.95 -26.07 -12.66
C PRO A 124 1.51 -27.50 -12.59
N ARG A 125 2.85 -27.68 -12.62
CA ARG A 125 3.49 -28.99 -12.49
C ARG A 125 3.65 -29.49 -11.05
N ARG A 126 3.36 -28.67 -10.02
CA ARG A 126 3.50 -29.09 -8.62
C ARG A 126 2.25 -29.72 -7.99
N THR A 127 1.18 -29.90 -8.77
CA THR A 127 -0.08 -30.54 -8.32
C THR A 127 -0.25 -32.00 -8.80
N VAL A 128 0.84 -32.74 -9.00
CA VAL A 128 0.74 -34.21 -9.19
C VAL A 128 1.74 -34.91 -8.26
N GLY A 129 1.41 -34.91 -6.97
CA GLY A 129 1.91 -35.88 -6.01
C GLY A 129 0.82 -36.91 -5.75
N GLY A 130 0.61 -37.82 -6.70
CA GLY A 130 -0.27 -38.97 -6.50
C GLY A 130 0.34 -39.90 -5.45
N THR A 131 -0.37 -40.12 -4.34
CA THR A 131 -0.16 -41.30 -3.51
C THR A 131 -1.26 -42.30 -3.83
N ALA A 132 -0.94 -43.20 -4.75
CA ALA A 132 -1.58 -44.50 -4.80
C ALA A 132 -1.13 -45.29 -3.58
N HIS A 133 -2.05 -45.61 -2.68
CA HIS A 133 -1.92 -46.75 -1.78
C HIS A 133 -3.12 -47.66 -1.98
N GLY A 134 -2.93 -48.63 -2.87
CA GLY A 134 -3.57 -49.93 -2.76
C GLY A 134 -2.65 -50.84 -1.96
N LEU A 135 -3.17 -51.37 -0.85
CA LEU A 135 -3.29 -52.79 -0.51
C LEU A 135 -4.05 -52.89 0.81
#